data_AF-A0A1F7LNQ5-F1
#
_entry.id   AF-A0A1F7LNQ5-F1
#
_cell.length_a   1.000
_cell.length_b   1.000
_cell.length_c   1.000
_cell.angle_alpha   90.00
_cell.angle_beta   90.00
_cell.angle_gamma   90.00
#
_symmetry.space_group_name_H-M   'P 1'
#
loop_
_entity.id
_entity.type
_entity.pdbx_description
1 polymer ?
#
loop_
_entity_poly.entity_id
_entity_poly.type
_entity_poly.pdbx_seq_one_letter_code
_entity_poly.pdbx_strand_id
1 'polypeptide(L)'
;MPQHPSQKFRYLTDGRLELTPHVAATLEVRRWILGYGVQAEVLEPAAMREALQREAEALAERLAPRRKPLATAPEDGRDRRRRSGGVE
;
A
#
# COMPACT_ATOMS: atom_id res chain seq x y z
N MET A 1 -24.98 10.07 -11.42
CA MET A 1 -25.89 9.14 -10.72
C MET A 1 -26.77 10.00 -9.81
N PRO A 2 -28.10 9.99 -9.95
CA PRO A 2 -28.96 10.80 -9.07
C PRO A 2 -28.78 10.31 -7.62
N GLN A 3 -28.77 11.25 -6.68
CA GLN A 3 -28.55 10.94 -5.27
C GLN A 3 -29.62 9.98 -4.77
N HIS A 4 -29.23 8.91 -4.07
CA HIS A 4 -30.20 8.05 -3.39
C HIS A 4 -30.80 8.82 -2.20
N PRO A 5 -32.12 8.77 -1.98
CA PRO A 5 -32.81 9.58 -0.97
C PRO A 5 -32.39 9.30 0.48
N SER A 6 -31.62 8.24 0.72
CA SER A 6 -31.14 7.86 2.04
C SER A 6 -29.67 8.21 2.28
N GLN A 7 -28.99 8.82 1.31
CA GLN A 7 -27.61 9.26 1.44
C GLN A 7 -27.55 10.58 2.22
N LYS A 8 -26.86 10.57 3.36
CA LYS A 8 -26.68 11.78 4.20
C LYS A 8 -25.29 12.35 4.02
N PHE A 9 -25.21 13.67 3.93
CA PHE A 9 -23.98 14.43 3.84
C PHE A 9 -23.91 15.41 5.00
N ARG A 10 -22.75 15.47 5.67
CA ARG A 10 -22.49 16.43 6.73
C ARG A 10 -21.11 17.05 6.52
N TYR A 11 -21.09 18.34 6.19
CA TYR A 11 -19.86 19.12 6.14
C TYR A 11 -19.39 19.39 7.57
N LEU A 12 -18.14 19.07 7.84
CA LEU A 12 -17.50 19.28 9.14
C LEU A 12 -16.81 20.65 9.16
N THR A 13 -16.62 21.20 10.35
CA THR A 13 -16.03 22.54 10.55
C THR A 13 -14.57 22.65 10.13
N ASP A 14 -13.89 21.50 9.98
CA ASP A 14 -12.50 21.39 9.52
C ASP A 14 -12.40 21.23 7.98
N GLY A 15 -13.51 21.37 7.26
CA GLY A 15 -13.57 21.24 5.81
C GLY A 15 -13.71 19.80 5.29
N ARG A 16 -13.79 18.79 6.18
CA ARG A 16 -14.07 17.40 5.78
C ARG A 16 -15.55 17.17 5.47
N LEU A 17 -15.82 16.06 4.78
CA LEU A 17 -17.17 15.60 4.48
C LEU A 17 -17.40 14.23 5.13
N GLU A 18 -18.42 14.15 5.99
CA GLU A 18 -18.96 12.88 6.44
C GLU A 18 -20.10 12.45 5.51
N LEU A 19 -20.01 11.21 5.04
CA LEU A 19 -20.96 10.58 4.13
C LEU A 19 -21.53 9.32 4.78
N THR A 20 -22.85 9.24 4.89
CA THR A 20 -23.57 8.04 5.37
C THR A 20 -24.44 7.49 4.23
N PRO A 21 -23.95 6.48 3.48
CA PRO A 21 -24.71 5.83 2.42
C PRO A 21 -25.39 4.55 2.92
N HIS A 22 -26.53 4.20 2.31
CA HIS A 22 -27.04 2.83 2.33
C HIS A 22 -26.68 2.16 1.01
N VAL A 23 -25.98 1.02 1.09
CA VAL A 23 -25.48 0.30 -0.07
C VAL A 23 -25.96 -1.15 -0.05
N ALA A 24 -26.24 -1.69 -1.23
CA ALA A 24 -26.62 -3.09 -1.38
C ALA A 24 -25.44 -4.05 -1.13
N ALA A 25 -24.21 -3.60 -1.42
CA ALA A 25 -22.99 -4.36 -1.21
C ALA A 25 -21.84 -3.47 -0.75
N THR A 26 -21.03 -3.97 0.18
CA THR A 26 -19.90 -3.21 0.76
C THR A 26 -18.62 -3.29 -0.05
N LEU A 27 -18.50 -4.29 -0.95
CA LEU A 27 -17.28 -4.54 -1.72
C LEU A 27 -16.86 -3.36 -2.61
N GLU A 28 -17.81 -2.76 -3.34
CA GLU A 28 -17.51 -1.60 -4.19
C GLU A 28 -17.10 -0.38 -3.36
N VAL A 29 -17.78 -0.15 -2.23
CA VAL A 29 -17.46 0.94 -1.33
C VAL A 29 -16.05 0.79 -0.75
N ARG A 30 -15.64 -0.44 -0.38
CA ARG A 30 -14.27 -0.70 0.10
C ARG A 30 -13.23 -0.34 -0.96
N ARG A 31 -13.47 -0.68 -2.24
CA ARG A 31 -12.56 -0.34 -3.34
C ARG A 31 -12.44 1.18 -3.53
N TRP A 32 -13.53 1.92 -3.42
CA TRP A 32 -13.49 3.39 -3.48
C TRP A 32 -12.67 3.97 -2.34
N ILE A 33 -12.90 3.50 -1.11
CA ILE A 33 -12.18 3.97 0.08
C ILE A 33 -10.67 3.70 -0.04
N LEU A 34 -10.27 2.48 -0.43
CA LEU A 34 -8.86 2.18 -0.68
C LEU A 34 -8.26 3.04 -1.81
N GLY A 35 -9.06 3.38 -2.82
CA GLY A 35 -8.66 4.28 -3.90
C GLY A 35 -8.38 5.72 -3.44
N TYR A 36 -9.09 6.22 -2.43
CA TYR A 36 -8.79 7.50 -1.79
C TYR A 36 -7.54 7.46 -0.88
N GLY A 37 -7.09 6.26 -0.51
CA GLY A 37 -5.96 6.07 0.39
C GLY A 37 -6.18 6.77 1.74
N VAL A 38 -5.18 7.50 2.21
CA VAL A 38 -5.20 8.17 3.53
C VAL A 38 -6.18 9.35 3.63
N GLN A 39 -6.84 9.74 2.53
CA GLN A 39 -7.80 10.85 2.53
C GLN A 39 -9.22 10.46 2.96
N ALA A 40 -9.50 9.16 3.09
CA ALA A 40 -10.80 8.66 3.51
C ALA A 40 -10.65 7.70 4.70
N GLU A 41 -11.60 7.77 5.63
CA GLU A 41 -11.70 6.84 6.75
C GLU A 41 -13.15 6.34 6.92
N VAL A 42 -13.30 5.13 7.44
CA VAL A 42 -14.61 4.57 7.80
C VAL A 42 -14.84 4.78 9.27
N LEU A 43 -15.84 5.60 9.63
CA LEU A 43 -16.24 5.79 11.02
C LEU A 43 -16.97 4.56 11.56
N GLU A 44 -17.98 4.08 10.82
CA GLU A 44 -18.81 2.92 11.14
C GLU A 44 -19.26 2.18 9.86
N PRO A 45 -19.63 0.88 9.95
CA PRO A 45 -19.48 0.01 11.11
C PRO A 45 -18.04 -0.46 11.32
N ALA A 46 -17.69 -0.85 12.55
CA ALA A 46 -16.34 -1.34 12.90
C ALA A 46 -15.87 -2.50 11.99
N ALA A 47 -16.76 -3.43 11.65
CA ALA A 47 -16.45 -4.55 10.76
C ALA A 47 -15.97 -4.11 9.36
N MET A 48 -16.41 -2.94 8.88
CA MET A 48 -15.94 -2.40 7.61
C MET A 48 -14.53 -1.83 7.72
N ARG A 49 -14.19 -1.20 8.85
CA ARG A 49 -12.83 -0.75 9.16
C ARG A 49 -11.86 -1.94 9.22
N GLU A 50 -12.24 -3.02 9.89
CA GLU A 50 -11.43 -4.26 9.95
C GLU A 50 -11.21 -4.89 8.57
N ALA A 51 -12.25 -4.90 7.72
CA ALA A 51 -12.13 -5.42 6.36
C ALA A 51 -11.13 -4.61 5.52
N LEU A 52 -11.17 -3.28 5.63
CA LEU A 52 -10.23 -2.40 4.94
C LEU A 52 -8.80 -2.56 5.47
N GLN A 53 -8.63 -2.72 6.78
CA GLN A 53 -7.32 -2.99 7.36
C GLN A 53 -6.69 -4.26 6.76
N ARG A 54 -7.44 -5.37 6.75
CA ARG A 54 -6.96 -6.64 6.16
C ARG A 54 -6.61 -6.49 4.67
N GLU A 55 -7.42 -5.76 3.91
CA GLU A 55 -7.15 -5.51 2.49
C GLU A 55 -5.93 -4.61 2.27
N ALA A 56 -5.73 -3.59 3.10
CA ALA A 56 -4.58 -2.70 3.05
C ALA A 56 -3.26 -3.41 3.42
N GLU A 57 -3.30 -4.29 4.42
CA GLU A 57 -2.17 -5.15 4.81
C GLU A 57 -1.78 -6.07 3.64
N ALA A 58 -2.75 -6.78 3.05
CA ALA A 58 -2.51 -7.63 1.88
C ALA A 58 -1.99 -6.85 0.67
N LEU A 59 -2.45 -5.61 0.47
CA LEU A 59 -1.93 -4.72 -0.56
C LEU A 59 -0.47 -4.35 -0.29
N ALA A 60 -0.14 -3.97 0.94
CA ALA A 60 1.21 -3.63 1.34
C ALA A 60 2.17 -4.82 1.15
N GLU A 61 1.75 -6.03 1.54
CA GLU A 61 2.52 -7.26 1.32
C GLU A 61 2.78 -7.53 -0.17
N ARG A 62 1.77 -7.33 -1.03
CA ARG A 62 1.90 -7.54 -2.49
C ARG A 62 2.80 -6.53 -3.17
N LEU A 63 2.83 -5.30 -2.66
CA LEU A 63 3.66 -4.21 -3.19
C LEU A 63 5.06 -4.18 -2.58
N ALA A 64 5.30 -4.90 -1.49
CA ALA A 64 6.61 -4.99 -0.87
C ALA A 64 7.67 -5.44 -1.90
N PRO A 65 8.87 -4.86 -1.89
CA PRO A 65 9.91 -5.20 -2.85
C PRO A 65 10.27 -6.68 -2.72
N ARG A 66 10.12 -7.43 -3.81
CA ARG A 66 10.67 -8.78 -3.91
C ARG A 66 12.19 -8.67 -3.94
N ARG A 67 12.86 -8.81 -2.79
CA ARG A 67 14.33 -8.91 -2.73
C ARG A 67 14.75 -10.11 -3.59
N LYS A 68 15.21 -9.83 -4.81
CA LYS A 68 16.04 -10.77 -5.55
C LYS A 68 17.40 -10.75 -4.84
N PRO A 69 17.93 -11.88 -4.36
CA PRO A 69 19.30 -11.90 -3.85
C PRO A 69 20.18 -11.37 -4.98
N LEU A 70 20.88 -10.26 -4.76
CA LEU A 70 21.94 -9.88 -5.68
C LEU A 70 22.94 -11.03 -5.62
N ALA A 71 23.17 -11.67 -6.77
CA ALA A 71 24.21 -12.66 -6.91
C ALA A 71 25.51 -12.07 -6.36
N THR A 72 26.11 -12.76 -5.39
CA THR A 72 27.43 -12.41 -4.87
C THR A 72 28.38 -12.35 -6.05
N ALA A 73 28.97 -11.18 -6.29
CA ALA A 73 29.98 -11.01 -7.31
C ALA A 73 31.13 -12.00 -7.03
N PRO A 74 31.67 -12.69 -8.05
CA PRO A 74 32.83 -13.55 -7.85
C PRO A 74 33.99 -12.71 -7.33
N GLU A 75 34.64 -13.20 -6.29
CA GLU A 75 35.78 -12.52 -5.66
C GLU A 75 36.87 -12.28 -6.70
N ASP A 76 37.13 -10.99 -6.96
CA ASP A 76 38.11 -10.50 -7.92
C ASP A 76 39.49 -11.05 -7.53
N GLY A 77 39.94 -12.06 -8.28
CA GLY A 77 41.22 -12.74 -8.14
C GLY A 77 42.41 -11.86 -8.48
N ARG A 78 42.61 -10.78 -7.73
CA ARG A 78 43.87 -10.01 -7.69
C ARG A 78 44.88 -10.70 -6.78
N ASP A 79 45.22 -11.94 -7.13
CA ASP A 79 46.43 -12.59 -6.67
C ASP A 79 47.14 -13.19 -7.89
N ARG A 80 48.16 -12.47 -8.39
CA ARG A 80 49.31 -12.93 -9.22
C ARG A 80 49.95 -11.76 -9.99
N ARG A 81 50.38 -10.73 -9.28
CA ARG A 81 51.44 -9.85 -9.80
C ARG A 81 52.30 -9.28 -8.67
N ARG A 82 52.91 -10.17 -7.87
CA ARG A 82 53.98 -9.75 -6.95
C ARG A 82 54.94 -10.88 -6.58
N ARG A 83 55.79 -11.28 -7.53
CA ARG A 83 57.23 -11.55 -7.34
C ARG A 83 57.88 -11.23 -8.71
N SER A 84 58.53 -10.08 -8.92
CA SER A 84 59.91 -9.76 -8.50
C SER A 84 60.83 -10.92 -8.91
N GLY A 85 61.67 -10.84 -9.95
CA GLY A 85 62.77 -9.89 -10.15
C GLY A 85 64.10 -10.63 -9.94
N GLY A 86 64.98 -10.63 -10.93
CA GLY A 86 66.32 -11.27 -10.94
C GLY A 86 66.75 -11.46 -12.41
N VAL A 87 67.34 -10.44 -13.06
CA VAL A 87 68.78 -10.08 -13.12
C VAL A 87 69.58 -11.11 -13.93
N GLU A 88 70.05 -10.61 -15.08
CA GLU A 88 71.21 -11.01 -15.92
C GLU A 88 71.42 -12.48 -16.30
#